data_AF-A0A7S4JHZ0-F1
#
_entry.id   AF-A0A7S4JHZ0-F1
#
_cell.length_a   1.000
_cell.length_b   1.000
_cell.length_c   1.000
_cell.angle_alpha   90.00
_cell.angle_beta   90.00
_cell.angle_gamma   90.00
#
_symmetry.space_group_name_H-M   'P 1'
#
loop_
_entity.id
_entity.type
_entity.pdbx_description
1 polymer ?
#
loop_
_entity_poly.entity_id
_entity_poly.type
_entity_poly.pdbx_seq_one_letter_code
_entity_poly.pdbx_strand_id
1 'polypeptide(L)'
;PGSNPDPAEIQRTYQIRARINQQLGNVRAQAADLSEAIRRLDDLDAIEATNPYLFAERASARMKLREWDGAADDALRAEIEFGQIGDKIRKLLASADAALAL
;
A
#
# COMPACT_ATOMS: atom_id res chain seq x y z
N PRO A 1 6.13 22.79 -23.26
CA PRO A 1 5.11 22.40 -22.27
C PRO A 1 5.42 21.01 -21.72
N GLY A 2 5.99 20.93 -20.51
CA GLY A 2 6.27 19.65 -19.87
C GLY A 2 4.95 18.98 -19.47
N SER A 3 4.74 17.74 -19.87
CA SER A 3 3.64 16.93 -19.34
C SER A 3 3.81 16.84 -17.83
N ASN A 4 2.75 17.13 -17.08
CA ASN A 4 2.74 16.82 -15.66
C ASN A 4 2.99 15.31 -15.51
N PRO A 5 3.89 14.89 -14.61
CA PRO A 5 4.15 13.48 -14.39
C PRO A 5 2.86 12.78 -13.95
N ASP A 6 2.68 11.55 -14.43
CA ASP A 6 1.53 10.71 -14.11
C ASP A 6 1.47 10.50 -12.57
N PRO A 7 0.32 10.75 -11.91
CA PRO A 7 0.15 10.47 -10.48
C PRO A 7 0.64 9.08 -10.06
N ALA A 8 0.43 8.05 -10.90
CA ALA A 8 0.90 6.69 -10.63
C ALA A 8 2.44 6.60 -10.63
N GLU A 9 3.11 7.29 -11.56
CA GLU A 9 4.57 7.36 -11.60
C GLU A 9 5.15 8.07 -10.37
N ILE A 10 4.52 9.17 -9.95
CA ILE A 10 4.93 9.91 -8.74
C ILE A 10 4.81 9.00 -7.52
N GLN A 11 3.68 8.34 -7.36
CA GLN A 11 3.43 7.44 -6.23
C GLN A 11 4.44 6.28 -6.21
N ARG A 12 4.67 5.65 -7.36
CA ARG A 12 5.65 4.56 -7.51
C ARG A 12 7.07 5.00 -7.19
N THR A 13 7.42 6.24 -7.50
CA THR A 13 8.74 6.81 -7.16
C THR A 13 8.96 6.80 -5.65
N TYR A 14 7.96 7.21 -4.85
CA TYR A 14 8.05 7.15 -3.39
C TYR A 14 8.13 5.71 -2.87
N GLN A 15 7.39 4.77 -3.45
CA GLN A 15 7.52 3.35 -3.09
C GLN A 15 8.93 2.80 -3.33
N ILE A 16 9.53 3.13 -4.48
CA ILE A 16 10.87 2.68 -4.83
C ILE A 16 11.89 3.29 -3.85
N ARG A 17 11.77 4.59 -3.55
CA ARG A 17 12.64 5.25 -2.56
C ARG A 17 12.49 4.64 -1.16
N ALA A 18 11.27 4.31 -0.74
CA ALA A 18 11.03 3.62 0.53
C ALA A 18 11.77 2.28 0.59
N ARG A 19 11.69 1.46 -0.47
CA ARG A 19 12.41 0.18 -0.55
C ARG A 19 13.93 0.36 -0.53
N ILE A 20 14.45 1.36 -1.22
CA ILE A 20 15.88 1.70 -1.17
C ILE A 20 16.28 2.07 0.26
N ASN A 21 15.53 2.96 0.91
CA ASN A 21 15.80 3.36 2.28
C ASN A 21 15.68 2.20 3.29
N GLN A 22 14.77 1.27 3.07
CA GLN A 22 14.69 0.03 3.85
C GLN A 22 15.99 -0.78 3.73
N GLN A 23 16.49 -1.00 2.51
CA GLN A 23 17.73 -1.75 2.27
C GLN A 23 18.97 -1.03 2.85
N LEU A 24 18.96 0.30 2.84
CA LEU A 24 20.01 1.13 3.44
C LEU A 24 19.90 1.23 4.98
N GLY A 25 18.85 0.67 5.58
CA GLY A 25 18.60 0.81 7.02
C GLY A 25 18.16 2.22 7.45
N ASN A 26 17.86 3.11 6.51
CA ASN A 26 17.37 4.46 6.79
C ASN A 26 15.86 4.44 7.07
N VAL A 27 15.50 3.92 8.25
CA VAL A 27 14.11 3.68 8.65
C VAL A 27 13.28 4.96 8.66
N ARG A 28 13.85 6.11 9.06
CA ARG A 28 13.13 7.38 9.09
C ARG A 28 12.78 7.86 7.67
N ALA A 29 13.72 7.76 6.73
CA ALA A 29 13.44 8.11 5.34
C ALA A 29 12.46 7.12 4.69
N GLN A 30 12.57 5.82 5.01
CA GLN A 30 11.59 4.82 4.59
C GLN A 30 10.17 5.21 5.03
N ALA A 31 9.97 5.54 6.31
CA ALA A 31 8.65 5.92 6.83
C ALA A 31 8.10 7.21 6.19
N ALA A 32 8.97 8.18 5.89
CA ALA A 32 8.60 9.41 5.20
C ALA A 32 8.16 9.14 3.75
N ASP A 33 8.93 8.35 3.00
CA ASP A 33 8.59 7.98 1.63
C ASP A 33 7.29 7.15 1.56
N LEU A 34 7.07 6.23 2.51
CA LEU A 34 5.82 5.48 2.60
C LEU A 34 4.62 6.38 2.90
N SER A 35 4.81 7.42 3.71
CA SER A 35 3.75 8.38 4.01
C SER A 35 3.36 9.19 2.77
N GLU A 36 4.33 9.60 1.96
CA GLU A 36 4.04 10.24 0.67
C GLU A 36 3.39 9.27 -0.32
N ALA A 37 3.85 8.02 -0.41
CA ALA A 37 3.25 7.01 -1.28
C ALA A 37 1.78 6.71 -0.91
N ILE A 38 1.45 6.69 0.39
CA ILE A 38 0.09 6.52 0.90
C ILE A 38 -0.76 7.75 0.58
N ARG A 39 -0.26 8.96 0.83
CA ARG A 39 -0.99 10.21 0.55
C ARG A 39 -1.34 10.36 -0.93
N ARG A 40 -0.53 9.79 -1.81
CA ARG A 40 -0.77 9.80 -3.26
C ARG A 40 -1.78 8.78 -3.73
N LEU A 41 -2.24 7.83 -2.89
CA LEU A 41 -3.31 6.91 -3.28
C LEU A 41 -4.61 7.66 -3.61
N ASP A 42 -4.85 8.82 -2.97
CA ASP A 42 -6.01 9.68 -3.23
C ASP A 42 -5.98 10.32 -4.63
N ASP A 43 -4.81 10.36 -5.28
CA ASP A 43 -4.62 10.91 -6.62
C ASP A 43 -4.79 9.82 -7.72
N LEU A 44 -5.07 8.56 -7.34
CA LEU A 44 -5.15 7.42 -8.26
C LEU A 44 -6.59 6.95 -8.48
N ASP A 45 -6.85 6.36 -9.64
CA ASP A 45 -8.11 5.69 -9.94
C ASP A 45 -8.31 4.46 -9.04
N ALA A 46 -9.56 4.09 -8.76
CA ALA A 46 -9.90 3.07 -7.76
C ALA A 46 -9.26 1.68 -7.97
N ILE A 47 -8.85 1.35 -9.21
CA ILE A 47 -8.12 0.11 -9.54
C ILE A 47 -6.67 0.17 -9.06
N GLU A 48 -6.06 1.36 -9.09
CA GLU A 48 -4.67 1.60 -8.71
C GLU A 48 -4.52 2.08 -7.25
N ALA A 49 -5.58 2.68 -6.69
CA ALA A 49 -5.61 3.30 -5.37
C ALA A 49 -5.55 2.34 -4.18
N THR A 50 -5.45 1.02 -4.39
CA THR A 50 -5.42 0.05 -3.28
C THR A 50 -4.11 -0.73 -3.26
N ASN A 51 -3.22 -0.38 -2.34
CA ASN A 51 -2.02 -1.15 -2.04
C ASN A 51 -1.85 -1.33 -0.52
N PRO A 52 -2.48 -2.35 0.09
CA PRO A 52 -2.42 -2.59 1.53
C PRO A 52 -1.00 -2.81 2.06
N TYR A 53 -0.07 -3.22 1.19
CA TYR A 53 1.33 -3.40 1.55
C TYR A 53 1.99 -2.11 2.00
N LEU A 54 1.56 -0.93 1.51
CA LEU A 54 2.16 0.35 1.93
C LEU A 54 1.89 0.64 3.41
N PHE A 55 0.69 0.34 3.87
CA PHE A 55 0.35 0.47 5.29
C PHE A 55 1.13 -0.54 6.12
N ALA A 56 1.20 -1.81 5.71
CA ALA A 56 1.97 -2.83 6.41
C ALA A 56 3.48 -2.52 6.49
N GLU A 57 4.06 -2.02 5.39
CA GLU A 57 5.46 -1.59 5.34
C GLU A 57 5.70 -0.37 6.24
N ARG A 58 4.76 0.59 6.29
CA ARG A 58 4.87 1.77 7.16
C ARG A 58 4.71 1.40 8.63
N ALA A 59 3.80 0.49 8.96
CA ALA A 59 3.68 -0.08 10.30
C ALA A 59 5.02 -0.67 10.76
N SER A 60 5.66 -1.49 9.92
CA SER A 60 6.97 -2.07 10.22
C SER A 60 8.07 -1.01 10.43
N ALA A 61 8.10 0.03 9.60
CA ALA A 61 9.03 1.15 9.76
C ALA A 61 8.79 1.93 11.06
N ARG A 62 7.52 2.25 11.38
CA ARG A 62 7.11 2.92 12.61
C ARG A 62 7.41 2.10 13.86
N MET A 63 7.21 0.78 13.81
CA MET A 63 7.63 -0.14 14.89
C MET A 63 9.13 -0.02 15.18
N LYS A 64 9.98 0.00 14.15
CA LYS A 64 11.43 0.18 14.32
C LYS A 64 11.79 1.55 14.90
N LEU A 65 10.99 2.59 14.62
CA LEU A 65 11.12 3.94 15.18
C LEU A 65 10.49 4.10 16.57
N ARG A 66 9.81 3.06 17.09
CA ARG A 66 9.03 3.10 18.34
C ARG A 66 7.83 4.05 18.30
N GLU A 67 7.31 4.30 17.11
CA GLU A 67 6.09 5.08 16.85
C GLU A 67 4.88 4.14 16.92
N TRP A 68 4.59 3.60 18.11
CA TRP A 68 3.66 2.47 18.29
C TRP A 68 2.23 2.76 17.90
N ASP A 69 1.69 3.92 18.26
CA ASP A 69 0.30 4.29 17.97
C ASP A 69 0.07 4.34 16.45
N GLY A 70 0.93 5.06 15.73
CA GLY A 70 0.86 5.12 14.27
C GLY A 70 1.15 3.79 13.59
N ALA A 71 1.95 2.91 14.20
CA ALA A 71 2.18 1.56 13.68
C ALA A 71 0.93 0.68 13.83
N ALA A 72 0.21 0.79 14.95
CA ALA A 72 -1.02 0.05 15.18
C ALA A 72 -2.12 0.49 14.21
N ASP A 73 -2.28 1.80 13.99
CA ASP A 73 -3.23 2.35 13.02
C ASP A 73 -2.95 1.82 11.60
N ASP A 74 -1.68 1.80 11.20
CA ASP A 74 -1.26 1.28 9.91
C ASP A 74 -1.50 -0.23 9.77
N ALA A 75 -1.21 -1.00 10.82
CA ALA A 75 -1.43 -2.45 10.83
C ALA A 75 -2.92 -2.79 10.71
N LEU A 76 -3.78 -2.07 11.44
CA LEU A 76 -5.23 -2.23 11.36
C LEU A 76 -5.75 -1.88 9.96
N ARG A 77 -5.25 -0.79 9.37
CA ARG A 77 -5.63 -0.40 8.01
C ARG A 77 -5.24 -1.48 6.99
N ALA A 78 -4.03 -2.02 7.09
CA ALA A 78 -3.56 -3.10 6.24
C ALA A 78 -4.44 -4.35 6.39
N GLU A 79 -4.78 -4.75 7.62
CA GLU A 79 -5.65 -5.92 7.89
C GLU A 79 -7.01 -5.78 7.22
N ILE A 80 -7.67 -4.63 7.36
CA ILE A 80 -8.98 -4.36 6.76
C ILE A 80 -8.90 -4.49 5.23
N GLU A 81 -7.91 -3.86 4.60
CA GLU A 81 -7.75 -3.88 3.15
C GLU A 81 -7.40 -5.29 2.62
N PHE A 82 -6.53 -6.03 3.30
CA PHE A 82 -6.25 -7.43 2.96
C PHE A 82 -7.51 -8.31 3.08
N GLY A 83 -8.31 -8.11 4.12
CA GLY A 83 -9.60 -8.79 4.29
C GLY A 83 -10.54 -8.56 3.11
N GLN A 84 -10.69 -7.30 2.69
CA GLN A 84 -11.51 -6.92 1.54
C GLN A 84 -11.03 -7.54 0.23
N ILE A 85 -9.71 -7.60 0.00
CA ILE A 85 -9.13 -8.29 -1.16
C ILE A 85 -9.46 -9.79 -1.11
N GLY A 86 -9.29 -10.42 0.05
CA GLY A 86 -9.64 -11.82 0.26
C GLY A 86 -11.11 -12.12 -0.03
N ASP A 87 -12.02 -11.24 0.41
CA ASP A 87 -13.46 -11.35 0.11
C ASP A 87 -13.76 -11.26 -1.40
N LYS A 88 -13.12 -10.32 -2.10
CA LYS A 88 -13.28 -10.19 -3.56
C LYS A 88 -12.80 -11.44 -4.29
N ILE A 89 -11.65 -12.00 -3.90
CA ILE A 89 -11.10 -13.22 -4.49
C ILE A 89 -12.06 -14.40 -4.24
N ARG A 90 -12.56 -14.57 -3.01
CA ARG A 90 -13.53 -15.62 -2.68
C ARG A 90 -14.79 -15.55 -3.54
N LYS A 91 -15.35 -14.36 -3.74
CA LYS A 91 -16.52 -14.15 -4.60
C LYS A 91 -16.23 -14.50 -6.05
N LEU A 92 -15.04 -14.13 -6.55
CA LEU A 92 -14.62 -14.45 -7.91
C LEU A 92 -14.48 -15.96 -8.11
N LEU A 93 -13.85 -16.66 -7.16
CA LEU A 93 -13.72 -18.12 -7.19
C LEU A 93 -15.09 -18.80 -7.20
N ALA A 94 -15.99 -18.41 -6.30
CA ALA A 94 -17.35 -18.97 -6.27
C ALA A 94 -18.12 -18.76 -7.59
N SER A 95 -17.90 -17.61 -8.26
CA SER A 95 -18.51 -17.32 -9.56
C SER A 95 -17.94 -18.20 -10.68
N ALA A 96 -16.63 -18.44 -10.66
CA ALA A 96 -15.96 -19.33 -11.60
C ALA A 96 -16.40 -20.79 -11.41
N ASP A 97 -16.47 -21.27 -10.17
CA ASP A 97 -16.92 -22.62 -9.83
C ASP A 97 -18.37 -22.85 -10.29
N ALA A 98 -19.26 -21.88 -10.08
CA ALA A 98 -20.64 -21.95 -10.54
C ALA A 98 -20.75 -22.01 -12.08
N ALA A 99 -19.89 -21.29 -12.81
CA ALA A 99 -19.87 -21.30 -14.27
C ALA A 99 -19.37 -22.63 -14.85
N LEU A 100 -18.49 -23.34 -14.16
CA LEU A 100 -17.99 -24.67 -14.57
C LEU A 100 -18.98 -25.81 -14.32
N ALA A 101 -19.99 -25.60 -13.47
CA ALA A 101 -20.99 -26.60 -13.12
C ALA A 101 -22.21 -26.62 -14.07
N LEU A 102 -22.22 -25.75 -15.09
CA LEU A 102 -23.25 -25.63 -16.14
C LEU A 102 -22.81 -26.35 -17.42
#